data_AF-A0A6I6L9R1-F1
#
_entry.id   AF-A0A6I6L9R1-F1
#
_cell.length_a   1.000
_cell.length_b   1.000
_cell.length_c   1.000
_cell.angle_alpha   90.00
_cell.angle_beta   90.00
_cell.angle_gamma   90.00
#
_symmetry.space_group_name_H-M   'P 1'
#
loop_
_entity.id
_entity.type
_entity.pdbx_description
1 polymer ?
#
loop_
_entity_poly.entity_id
_entity_poly.type
_entity_poly.pdbx_seq_one_letter_code
_entity_poly.pdbx_strand_id
1 'polypeptide(L)'
;MRRKGEKQIPKTLERWDIDGHIAQSIATGTHWLDAWLMQNGTPYVRLSALTGIPVPRFAAITRGDAVSRAEIDALARAWSMSAGDLLASIGGRTEIVD
;
A
#
# COMPACT_ATOMS: atom_id res chain seq x y z
N MET A 1 -0.61 7.81 -26.89
CA MET A 1 -1.89 8.52 -27.11
C MET A 1 -2.61 8.69 -25.77
N ARG A 2 -2.66 9.91 -25.21
CA ARG A 2 -3.53 10.26 -24.07
C ARG A 2 -4.85 10.77 -24.64
N ARG A 3 -6.00 10.22 -24.23
CA ARG A 3 -7.29 10.76 -24.67
C ARG A 3 -7.60 12.03 -23.87
N LYS A 4 -7.80 13.12 -24.61
CA LYS A 4 -8.19 14.44 -24.09
C LYS A 4 -9.56 14.30 -23.42
N GLY A 5 -9.67 14.55 -22.11
CA GLY A 5 -10.96 14.69 -21.42
C GLY A 5 -11.29 13.73 -20.27
N GLU A 6 -10.37 12.85 -19.83
CA GLU A 6 -10.58 12.15 -18.55
C GLU A 6 -10.52 13.16 -17.41
N LYS A 7 -11.68 13.60 -16.91
CA LYS A 7 -11.78 14.22 -15.59
C LYS A 7 -11.22 13.18 -14.62
N GLN A 8 -10.06 13.48 -14.05
CA GLN A 8 -9.48 12.68 -12.99
C GLN A 8 -10.53 12.62 -11.88
N ILE A 9 -11.21 11.47 -11.76
CA ILE A 9 -12.17 11.26 -10.68
C ILE A 9 -11.37 11.54 -9.39
N PRO A 10 -11.82 12.45 -8.52
CA PRO A 10 -11.14 12.66 -7.24
C PRO A 10 -11.08 11.30 -6.57
N LYS A 11 -9.87 10.76 -6.40
CA LYS A 11 -9.70 9.55 -5.61
C LYS A 11 -10.06 9.94 -4.19
N THR A 12 -11.22 9.48 -3.71
CA THR A 12 -11.59 9.57 -2.31
C THR A 12 -10.43 9.01 -1.50
N LEU A 13 -9.97 9.75 -0.49
CA LEU A 13 -8.91 9.28 0.38
C LEU A 13 -9.37 7.98 1.04
N GLU A 14 -8.68 6.87 0.75
CA GLU A 14 -8.96 5.62 1.42
C GLU A 14 -8.44 5.77 2.86
N ARG A 15 -9.36 5.88 3.82
CA ARG A 15 -9.02 6.08 5.23
C ARG A 15 -8.78 4.72 5.87
N TRP A 16 -7.70 4.60 6.63
CA TRP A 16 -7.49 3.42 7.48
C TRP A 16 -8.62 3.29 8.50
N ASP A 17 -9.19 2.10 8.60
CA ASP A 17 -10.25 1.75 9.54
C ASP A 17 -9.87 0.46 10.26
N ILE A 18 -9.81 0.52 11.59
CA ILE A 18 -9.39 -0.59 12.45
C ILE A 18 -10.42 -1.71 12.53
N ASP A 19 -11.68 -1.42 12.21
CA ASP A 19 -12.76 -2.41 12.15
C ASP A 19 -13.01 -2.90 10.70
N GLY A 20 -12.22 -2.39 9.74
CA GLY A 20 -12.36 -2.70 8.32
C GLY A 20 -11.83 -4.07 7.92
N HIS A 21 -12.17 -4.50 6.69
CA HIS A 21 -11.74 -5.79 6.13
C HIS A 21 -10.22 -5.97 6.09
N ILE A 22 -9.46 -4.90 5.89
CA ILE A 22 -7.99 -4.95 5.88
C ILE A 22 -7.46 -5.26 7.29
N ALA A 23 -7.99 -4.57 8.31
CA ALA A 23 -7.62 -4.82 9.69
C ALA A 23 -7.95 -6.25 10.11
N GLN A 24 -9.13 -6.75 9.72
CA GLN A 24 -9.49 -8.15 9.92
C GLN A 24 -8.53 -9.11 9.21
N SER A 25 -8.20 -8.85 7.94
CA SER A 25 -7.27 -9.69 7.17
C SER A 25 -5.90 -9.77 7.83
N ILE A 26 -5.36 -8.62 8.26
CA ILE A 26 -4.08 -8.52 8.97
C ILE A 26 -4.14 -9.24 10.33
N ALA A 27 -5.24 -9.09 11.07
CA ALA A 27 -5.46 -9.78 12.34
C ALA A 27 -5.50 -11.30 12.16
N THR A 28 -6.05 -11.79 11.04
CA THR A 28 -6.09 -13.23 10.70
C THR A 28 -4.79 -13.77 10.11
N GLY A 29 -3.76 -12.93 9.93
CA GLY A 29 -2.41 -13.36 9.54
C GLY A 29 -2.01 -13.00 8.12
N THR A 30 -2.85 -12.30 7.35
CA THR A 30 -2.44 -11.76 6.05
C THR A 30 -1.37 -10.69 6.25
N HIS A 31 -0.32 -10.71 5.43
CA HIS A 31 0.66 -9.63 5.45
C HIS A 31 0.00 -8.32 5.00
N TRP A 32 0.30 -7.20 5.67
CA TRP A 32 -0.36 -5.90 5.43
C TRP A 32 -0.30 -5.47 3.96
N LEU A 33 0.84 -5.66 3.30
CA LEU A 33 1.02 -5.30 1.88
C LEU A 33 0.06 -6.10 1.00
N ASP A 34 -0.11 -7.40 1.27
CA ASP A 34 -1.01 -8.26 0.50
C ASP A 34 -2.48 -7.91 0.77
N ALA A 35 -2.83 -7.59 2.02
CA ALA A 35 -4.17 -7.13 2.36
C ALA A 35 -4.57 -5.87 1.56
N TRP A 36 -3.67 -4.89 1.46
CA TRP A 36 -3.91 -3.67 0.66
C TRP A 36 -3.92 -3.94 -0.85
N LEU A 37 -3.05 -4.80 -1.36
CA LEU A 37 -3.04 -5.20 -2.78
C LEU A 37 -4.35 -5.86 -3.18
N MET A 38 -4.88 -6.74 -2.33
CA MET A 38 -6.16 -7.42 -2.52
C MET A 38 -7.33 -6.43 -2.49
N GLN A 39 -7.40 -5.55 -1.48
CA GLN A 39 -8.45 -4.53 -1.37
C GLN A 39 -8.48 -3.62 -2.62
N ASN A 40 -7.31 -3.10 -3.01
CA ASN A 40 -7.20 -2.14 -4.11
C ASN A 40 -7.17 -2.80 -5.50
N GLY A 41 -7.19 -4.15 -5.57
CA GLY A 41 -7.04 -4.89 -6.83
C GLY A 41 -5.80 -4.46 -7.63
N THR A 42 -4.70 -4.16 -6.94
CA THR A 42 -3.49 -3.60 -7.55
C THR A 42 -2.42 -4.68 -7.63
N PRO A 43 -2.15 -5.32 -8.77
CA PRO A 43 -1.08 -6.32 -8.86
C PRO A 43 0.31 -5.66 -8.76
N TYR A 44 1.33 -6.42 -8.32
CA TYR A 44 2.70 -5.90 -8.11
C TYR A 44 3.27 -5.13 -9.31
N VAL A 45 3.02 -5.59 -10.54
CA VAL A 45 3.49 -4.91 -11.76
C VAL A 45 2.92 -3.49 -11.87
N ARG A 46 1.63 -3.33 -11.55
CA ARG A 46 0.97 -2.02 -11.53
C ARG A 46 1.48 -1.16 -10.38
N LEU A 47 1.64 -1.75 -9.20
CA LEU A 47 2.17 -1.04 -8.04
C LEU A 47 3.60 -0.54 -8.28
N SER A 48 4.43 -1.35 -8.93
CA SER A 48 5.80 -1.00 -9.33
C SER A 48 5.80 0.22 -10.25
N ALA A 49 4.94 0.23 -11.26
CA ALA A 49 4.81 1.38 -12.17
C ALA A 49 4.31 2.66 -11.47
N LEU A 50 3.48 2.54 -10.42
CA LEU A 50 2.95 3.68 -9.67
C LEU A 50 3.94 4.25 -8.64
N THR A 51 4.78 3.40 -8.06
CA THR A 51 5.66 3.75 -6.93
C THR A 51 7.12 3.90 -7.32
N GLY A 52 7.55 3.32 -8.44
CA GLY A 52 8.95 3.16 -8.80
C GLY A 52 9.66 2.05 -8.01
N ILE A 53 8.98 1.37 -7.08
CA ILE A 53 9.55 0.27 -6.30
C ILE A 53 9.64 -0.99 -7.18
N PRO A 54 10.79 -1.66 -7.28
CA PRO A 54 10.92 -2.86 -8.11
C PRO A 54 10.02 -4.01 -7.62
N VAL A 55 9.45 -4.79 -8.54
CA VAL A 55 8.59 -5.95 -8.18
C VAL A 55 9.25 -6.91 -7.17
N PRO A 56 10.55 -7.29 -7.30
CA PRO A 56 11.19 -8.17 -6.33
C PRO A 56 11.23 -7.59 -4.91
N ARG A 57 11.18 -6.26 -4.77
CA ARG A 57 11.20 -5.60 -3.47
C ARG A 57 9.91 -5.85 -2.70
N PHE A 58 8.74 -5.89 -3.35
CA PHE A 58 7.49 -6.24 -2.66
C PHE A 58 7.52 -7.65 -2.07
N ALA A 59 8.15 -8.60 -2.76
CA ALA A 59 8.31 -9.97 -2.26
C ALA A 59 9.30 -10.06 -1.08
N ALA A 60 10.27 -9.14 -0.98
CA ALA A 60 11.13 -9.05 0.20
C ALA A 60 10.34 -8.51 1.40
N ILE A 61 9.56 -7.45 1.19
CA ILE A 61 8.70 -6.85 2.20
C ILE A 61 7.70 -7.87 2.76
N THR A 62 7.01 -8.65 1.92
CA THR A 62 6.08 -9.69 2.39
C THR A 62 6.76 -10.83 3.14
N ARG A 63 8.08 -11.03 2.95
CA ARG A 63 8.90 -11.97 3.74
C ARG A 63 9.41 -11.37 5.06
N GLY A 64 9.04 -10.14 5.39
CA GLY A 64 9.40 -9.47 6.63
C GLY A 64 10.67 -8.62 6.55
N ASP A 65 11.14 -8.30 5.35
CA ASP A 65 12.23 -7.32 5.18
C ASP A 65 11.78 -5.94 5.66
N ALA A 66 12.71 -5.15 6.19
CA ALA A 66 12.43 -3.80 6.67
C ALA A 66 11.94 -2.91 5.53
N VAL A 67 11.13 -1.91 5.84
CA VAL A 67 10.52 -0.99 4.85
C VAL A 67 10.98 0.43 5.13
N SER A 68 11.47 1.10 4.10
CA SER A 68 11.89 2.50 4.26
C SER A 68 10.72 3.46 4.33
N ARG A 69 10.93 4.61 4.96
CA ARG A 69 9.91 5.67 5.03
C ARG A 69 9.51 6.17 3.64
N ALA A 70 10.46 6.23 2.72
CA ALA A 70 10.22 6.58 1.33
C ALA A 70 9.31 5.57 0.61
N GLU A 71 9.45 4.27 0.90
CA GLU A 71 8.57 3.24 0.34
C GLU A 71 7.15 3.35 0.90
N ILE A 72 7.00 3.61 2.20
CA ILE A 72 5.70 3.90 2.81
C ILE A 72 5.03 5.09 2.14
N ASP A 73 5.74 6.20 1.95
CA ASP A 73 5.19 7.39 1.31
C ASP A 73 4.78 7.13 -0.15
N ALA A 74 5.57 6.35 -0.89
CA ALA A 74 5.25 5.98 -2.26
C ALA A 74 4.00 5.09 -2.35
N LEU A 75 3.89 4.09 -1.46
CA LEU A 75 2.72 3.21 -1.36
C LEU A 75 1.45 3.97 -0.99
N ALA A 76 1.54 4.84 0.03
CA ALA A 76 0.42 5.67 0.46
C ALA A 76 -0.10 6.57 -0.68
N ARG A 77 0.81 7.17 -1.47
CA ARG A 77 0.43 7.94 -2.67
C ARG A 77 -0.23 7.06 -3.74
N ALA A 78 0.27 5.85 -3.98
CA ALA A 78 -0.29 4.94 -4.98
C ALA A 78 -1.77 4.58 -4.67
N TRP A 79 -2.07 4.33 -3.40
CA TRP A 79 -3.42 4.04 -2.91
C TRP A 79 -4.22 5.27 -2.48
N SER A 80 -3.63 6.46 -2.58
CA SER A 80 -4.31 7.72 -2.24
C SER A 80 -4.81 7.75 -0.79
N MET A 81 -3.92 7.39 0.13
CA MET A 81 -4.11 7.51 1.58
C MET A 81 -2.95 8.30 2.19
N SER A 82 -3.08 8.65 3.47
CA SER A 82 -1.96 9.26 4.20
C SER A 82 -0.91 8.22 4.57
N ALA A 83 0.37 8.61 4.59
CA ALA A 83 1.44 7.74 5.07
C ALA A 83 1.25 7.33 6.55
N GLY A 84 0.64 8.20 7.36
CA GLY A 84 0.30 7.91 8.75
C GLY A 84 -0.75 6.81 8.89
N ASP A 85 -1.80 6.84 8.06
CA ASP A 85 -2.83 5.80 8.02
C ASP A 85 -2.24 4.45 7.56
N LEU A 86 -1.37 4.48 6.54
CA LEU A 86 -0.69 3.28 6.10
C LEU A 86 0.20 2.71 7.22
N LEU A 87 0.98 3.54 7.91
CA LEU A 87 1.79 3.11 9.06
C LEU A 87 0.95 2.53 10.20
N ALA A 88 -0.20 3.15 10.50
CA ALA A 88 -1.11 2.64 11.52
C ALA A 88 -1.64 1.24 11.16
N SER A 89 -1.83 0.94 9.88
CA SER A 89 -2.26 -0.38 9.40
C SER A 89 -1.20 -1.47 9.52
N ILE A 90 0.09 -1.11 9.41
CA ILE A 90 1.21 -2.05 9.45
C ILE A 90 1.39 -2.64 10.86
N GLY A 91 1.06 -1.86 11.89
CA GLY A 91 1.28 -2.23 13.28
C GLY A 91 2.76 -2.42 13.64
N GLY A 92 3.05 -3.11 14.75
CA GLY A 92 4.42 -3.27 15.26
C GLY A 92 5.21 -4.45 14.71
N ARG A 93 4.75 -5.13 13.65
CA ARG A 93 5.37 -6.37 13.13
C ARG A 93 6.40 -6.14 12.03
N THR A 94 6.39 -4.97 11.40
CA THR A 94 7.32 -4.63 10.31
C THR A 94 8.31 -3.60 10.82
N GLU A 95 9.60 -3.83 10.55
CA GLU A 95 10.64 -2.85 10.85
C GLU A 95 10.56 -1.69 9.83
N ILE A 96 10.51 -0.45 10.33
CA ILE A 96 10.50 0.76 9.50
C ILE A 96 11.85 1.47 9.66
N VAL A 97 12.51 1.74 8.54
CA VAL A 97 13.82 2.40 8.47
C VAL A 97 13.71 3.76 7.76
N ASP A 98 14.63 4.67 8.04
CA ASP A 98 14.71 6.00 7.39
C ASP A 98 15.47 5.94 6.05
#